data_AF-A0A920PT32-F1
#
_entry.id   AF-A0A920PT32-F1
#
_cell.length_a   1.000
_cell.length_b   1.000
_cell.length_c   1.000
_cell.angle_alpha   90.00
_cell.angle_beta   90.00
_cell.angle_gamma   90.00
#
_symmetry.space_group_name_H-M   'P 1'
#
loop_
_entity.id
_entity.type
_entity.pdbx_description
1 polymer ?
#
loop_
_entity_poly.entity_id
_entity_poly.type
_entity_poly.pdbx_seq_one_letter_code
_entity_poly.pdbx_strand_id
1 'polypeptide(L)'
;MEEHVQNKPLPESLSVLAELLEQYASGSGRITPRPRGTRLHPETISVLETALATAEVIGKVSKRPEELMVFGNGCYAAGRYEDAANAFLTILHSEPSVSDARFNLGLTYLRLRRPEDAVREFTNLLVQQPWLAEAFYQRGNGNDDIGNIEQALADYTRAIELAPTYVHAMYNRGILLAQGGRHQEAVSQFDKVIPYRTGDIKLLFEQRGFVGRTGTARRGNQFLYTGNGS
;
A
#
# COMPACT_ATOMS: atom_id res chain seq x y z
N MET A 1 3.32 -39.66 -15.77
CA MET A 1 2.99 -39.55 -14.33
C MET A 1 3.28 -38.12 -13.92
N GLU A 2 2.43 -37.15 -14.27
CA GLU A 2 2.65 -35.72 -13.97
C GLU A 2 1.31 -35.02 -13.66
N GLU A 3 0.54 -35.62 -12.77
CA GLU A 3 -0.67 -35.01 -12.21
C GLU A 3 -0.61 -35.30 -10.71
N HIS A 4 -0.12 -34.33 -9.90
CA HIS A 4 -0.33 -34.21 -8.44
C HIS A 4 0.61 -33.19 -7.72
N VAL A 5 1.37 -32.35 -8.44
CA VAL A 5 2.27 -31.38 -7.76
C VAL A 5 1.53 -30.14 -7.22
N GLN A 6 0.33 -29.83 -7.70
CA GLN A 6 -0.34 -28.55 -7.41
C GLN A 6 -1.08 -28.42 -6.06
N ASN A 7 -0.98 -29.39 -5.14
CA ASN A 7 -1.72 -29.29 -3.88
C ASN A 7 -0.99 -29.86 -2.65
N LYS A 8 0.35 -29.76 -2.63
CA LYS A 8 1.11 -30.10 -1.43
C LYS A 8 0.87 -29.02 -0.37
N PRO A 9 0.55 -29.36 0.90
CA PRO A 9 0.41 -28.36 1.95
C PRO A 9 1.69 -27.55 2.13
N LEU A 10 1.55 -26.35 2.69
CA LEU A 10 2.70 -25.54 3.09
C LEU A 10 3.54 -26.30 4.12
N PRO A 11 4.88 -26.22 4.04
CA PRO A 11 5.76 -26.65 5.12
C PRO A 11 5.37 -25.99 6.44
N GLU A 12 5.50 -26.71 7.55
CA GLU A 12 5.07 -26.26 8.88
C GLU A 12 5.56 -24.85 9.24
N SER A 13 6.83 -24.55 8.97
CA SER A 13 7.40 -23.22 9.24
C SER A 13 6.70 -22.09 8.47
N LEU A 14 6.28 -22.35 7.22
CA LEU A 14 5.54 -21.38 6.42
C LEU A 14 4.06 -21.32 6.83
N SER A 15 3.46 -22.43 7.26
CA SER A 15 2.11 -22.43 7.83
C SER A 15 2.01 -21.57 9.08
N VAL A 16 2.97 -21.71 10.01
CA VAL A 16 3.07 -20.87 11.23
C VAL A 16 3.23 -19.40 10.86
N LEU A 17 4.09 -19.08 9.89
CA LEU A 17 4.28 -17.71 9.43
C LEU A 17 2.99 -17.15 8.80
N ALA A 18 2.27 -17.94 7.99
CA ALA A 18 1.01 -17.54 7.39
C ALA A 18 -0.04 -17.22 8.45
N GLU A 19 -0.20 -18.06 9.48
CA GLU A 19 -1.12 -17.82 10.59
C GLU A 19 -0.82 -16.49 11.32
N LEU A 20 0.46 -16.23 11.61
CA LEU A 20 0.89 -14.98 12.23
C LEU A 20 0.61 -13.76 11.33
N LEU A 21 0.78 -13.90 10.01
CA LEU A 21 0.50 -12.83 9.05
C LEU A 21 -1.00 -12.50 8.98
N GLU A 22 -1.87 -13.51 9.01
CA GLU A 22 -3.32 -13.33 9.07
C GLU A 22 -3.74 -12.69 10.40
N GLN A 23 -3.11 -13.09 11.51
CA GLN A 23 -3.48 -12.59 12.83
C GLN A 23 -3.03 -11.14 13.07
N TYR A 24 -1.84 -10.77 12.60
CA TYR A 24 -1.18 -9.55 13.05
C TYR A 24 -0.75 -8.58 11.93
N ALA A 25 -0.82 -8.99 10.67
CA ALA A 25 -0.18 -8.23 9.59
C ALA A 25 -1.07 -8.10 8.35
N SER A 26 -0.50 -8.38 7.18
CA SER A 26 -1.06 -8.06 5.86
C SER A 26 -1.73 -9.25 5.16
N GLY A 27 -1.88 -10.38 5.86
CA GLY A 27 -2.31 -11.65 5.29
C GLY A 27 -1.26 -12.33 4.42
N SER A 28 -1.60 -13.51 3.91
CA SER A 28 -0.74 -14.40 3.11
C SER A 28 -0.84 -14.19 1.59
N GLY A 29 -1.81 -13.39 1.13
CA GLY A 29 -2.05 -13.06 -0.28
C GLY A 29 -1.60 -11.65 -0.67
N ARG A 30 -2.50 -10.87 -1.29
CA ARG A 30 -2.25 -9.45 -1.55
C ARG A 30 -2.10 -8.67 -0.25
N ILE A 31 -0.98 -7.97 -0.10
CA ILE A 31 -0.70 -7.15 1.07
C ILE A 31 -1.72 -6.01 1.15
N THR A 32 -2.44 -5.92 2.27
CA THR A 32 -3.17 -4.70 2.61
C THR A 32 -2.21 -3.71 3.29
N PRO A 33 -1.84 -2.59 2.65
CA PRO A 33 -0.87 -1.66 3.20
C PRO A 33 -1.42 -0.97 4.43
N ARG A 34 -0.62 -0.94 5.50
CA ARG A 34 -0.96 -0.14 6.68
C ARG A 34 -0.81 1.35 6.38
N PRO A 35 -1.67 2.21 6.97
CA PRO A 35 -1.55 3.66 6.83
C PRO A 35 -0.12 4.15 7.13
N ARG A 36 0.35 5.16 6.38
CA ARG A 36 1.72 5.69 6.52
C ARG A 36 1.94 6.14 7.99
N GLY A 37 2.92 5.56 8.66
CA GLY A 37 3.25 5.89 10.07
C GLY A 37 2.83 4.82 11.08
N THR A 38 1.91 3.93 10.71
CA THR A 38 1.53 2.78 11.55
C THR A 38 2.56 1.65 11.39
N ARG A 39 3.31 1.36 12.46
CA ARG A 39 4.24 0.23 12.53
C ARG A 39 3.64 -0.92 13.33
N LEU A 40 4.18 -2.12 13.17
CA LEU A 40 3.77 -3.24 14.03
C LEU A 40 4.32 -2.97 15.43
N HIS A 41 3.64 -3.51 16.44
CA HIS A 41 4.20 -3.50 17.78
C HIS A 41 5.56 -4.22 17.76
N PRO A 42 6.59 -3.75 18.51
CA PRO A 42 7.90 -4.38 18.52
C PRO A 42 7.86 -5.89 18.85
N GLU A 43 6.95 -6.29 19.74
CA GLU A 43 6.75 -7.71 20.07
C GLU A 43 6.24 -8.51 18.87
N THR A 44 5.29 -7.97 18.11
CA THR A 44 4.80 -8.60 16.88
C THR A 44 5.91 -8.76 15.85
N ILE A 45 6.77 -7.74 15.70
CA ILE A 45 7.94 -7.83 14.80
C ILE A 45 8.87 -8.95 15.26
N SER A 46 9.16 -9.04 16.56
CA SER A 46 10.01 -10.09 17.12
C SER A 46 9.46 -11.51 16.87
N VAL A 47 8.15 -11.70 17.03
CA VAL A 47 7.48 -12.97 16.75
C VAL A 47 7.58 -13.32 15.26
N LEU A 48 7.34 -12.35 14.37
CA LEU A 48 7.46 -12.55 12.92
C LEU A 48 8.90 -12.86 12.49
N GLU A 49 9.90 -12.18 13.05
CA GLU A 49 11.32 -12.45 12.76
C GLU A 49 11.72 -13.86 13.21
N THR A 50 11.21 -14.33 14.33
CA THR A 50 11.45 -15.70 14.81
C THR A 50 10.86 -16.73 13.83
N ALA A 51 9.62 -16.52 13.38
CA ALA A 51 8.99 -17.39 12.38
C ALA A 51 9.67 -17.31 11.00
N LEU A 52 10.16 -16.14 10.61
CA LEU A 52 10.93 -15.98 9.38
C LEU A 52 12.25 -16.73 9.43
N ALA A 53 12.95 -16.72 10.56
CA ALA A 53 14.21 -17.45 10.71
C ALA A 53 14.03 -18.97 10.51
N THR A 54 12.90 -19.53 10.95
CA THR A 54 12.61 -20.96 10.72
C THR A 54 12.19 -21.26 9.28
N ALA A 55 11.55 -20.30 8.61
CA ALA A 55 11.14 -20.43 7.21
C ALA A 55 12.23 -20.04 6.18
N GLU A 56 13.34 -19.43 6.62
CA GLU A 56 14.29 -18.75 5.73
C GLU A 56 14.95 -19.66 4.69
N VAL A 57 15.32 -20.87 5.08
CA VAL A 57 15.93 -21.83 4.15
C VAL A 57 14.96 -22.15 3.02
N ILE A 58 13.70 -22.43 3.34
CA ILE A 58 12.66 -22.74 2.35
C ILE A 58 12.37 -21.51 1.49
N GLY A 59 12.20 -20.33 2.12
CA GLY A 59 11.93 -19.07 1.43
C GLY A 59 13.00 -18.67 0.42
N LYS A 60 14.25 -19.07 0.63
CA LYS A 60 15.38 -18.77 -0.28
C LYS A 60 15.58 -19.79 -1.41
N VAL A 61 15.07 -21.01 -1.27
CA VAL A 61 15.30 -22.08 -2.26
C VAL A 61 14.02 -22.52 -2.99
N SER A 62 12.86 -22.19 -2.45
CA SER A 62 11.58 -22.56 -3.05
C SER A 62 11.37 -21.89 -4.39
N LYS A 63 10.60 -22.55 -5.25
CA LYS A 63 10.10 -22.03 -6.52
C LYS A 63 8.56 -22.04 -6.57
N ARG A 64 7.91 -22.41 -5.47
CA ARG A 64 6.45 -22.53 -5.38
C ARG A 64 5.87 -21.14 -5.06
N PRO A 65 5.02 -20.56 -5.94
CA PRO A 65 4.45 -19.24 -5.70
C PRO A 65 3.79 -19.08 -4.34
N GLU A 66 3.04 -20.09 -3.89
CA GLU A 66 2.35 -20.10 -2.60
C GLU A 66 3.32 -20.01 -1.40
N GLU A 67 4.48 -20.68 -1.46
CA GLU A 67 5.49 -20.62 -0.40
C GLU A 67 6.22 -19.28 -0.41
N LEU A 68 6.57 -18.78 -1.61
CA LEU A 68 7.25 -17.51 -1.80
C LEU A 68 6.35 -16.31 -1.47
N MET A 69 5.03 -16.41 -1.68
CA MET A 69 4.08 -15.38 -1.29
C MET A 69 4.07 -15.20 0.24
N VAL A 70 3.96 -16.30 0.98
CA VAL A 70 3.99 -16.27 2.45
C VAL A 70 5.33 -15.74 2.95
N PHE A 71 6.44 -16.26 2.43
CA PHE A 71 7.77 -15.80 2.82
C PHE A 71 7.99 -14.32 2.51
N GLY A 72 7.67 -13.89 1.29
CA GLY A 72 7.79 -12.49 0.85
C GLY A 72 6.93 -11.53 1.68
N ASN A 73 5.69 -11.92 2.00
CA ASN A 73 4.83 -11.13 2.88
C ASN A 73 5.38 -11.05 4.31
N GLY A 74 5.95 -12.14 4.82
CA GLY A 74 6.68 -12.17 6.09
C GLY A 74 7.82 -11.15 6.10
N CYS A 75 8.72 -11.25 5.10
CA CYS A 75 9.82 -10.32 4.93
C CYS A 75 9.34 -8.87 4.84
N TYR A 76 8.27 -8.60 4.09
CA TYR A 76 7.68 -7.26 4.00
C TYR A 76 7.17 -6.76 5.36
N ALA A 77 6.45 -7.61 6.10
CA ALA A 77 5.89 -7.26 7.41
C ALA A 77 6.97 -6.96 8.45
N ALA A 78 8.08 -7.69 8.41
CA ALA A 78 9.26 -7.51 9.26
C ALA A 78 10.16 -6.32 8.82
N GLY A 79 9.96 -5.79 7.61
CA GLY A 79 10.76 -4.69 7.06
C GLY A 79 12.01 -5.13 6.29
N ARG A 80 12.15 -6.43 6.02
CA ARG A 80 13.18 -7.03 5.15
C ARG A 80 12.77 -6.88 3.68
N TYR A 81 12.70 -5.64 3.22
CA TYR A 81 12.10 -5.33 1.90
C TYR A 81 12.91 -5.87 0.71
N GLU A 82 14.23 -6.01 0.83
CA GLU A 82 15.05 -6.62 -0.24
C GLU A 82 14.73 -8.12 -0.39
N ASP A 83 14.61 -8.85 0.72
CA ASP A 83 14.22 -10.27 0.69
C ASP A 83 12.80 -10.44 0.15
N ALA A 84 11.88 -9.56 0.53
CA ALA A 84 10.51 -9.55 0.01
C ALA A 84 10.50 -9.32 -1.52
N ALA A 85 11.27 -8.34 -2.01
CA ALA A 85 11.36 -8.05 -3.44
C ALA A 85 11.92 -9.25 -4.21
N ASN A 86 12.96 -9.90 -3.70
CA ASN A 86 13.55 -11.10 -4.32
C ASN A 86 12.56 -12.26 -4.39
N ALA A 87 11.78 -12.50 -3.33
CA ALA A 87 10.74 -13.53 -3.32
C ALA A 87 9.68 -13.26 -4.40
N PHE A 88 9.13 -12.04 -4.45
CA PHE A 88 8.12 -11.69 -5.46
C PHE A 88 8.67 -11.68 -6.89
N LEU A 89 9.91 -11.24 -7.10
CA LEU A 89 10.57 -11.31 -8.41
C LEU A 89 10.75 -12.76 -8.87
N THR A 90 11.07 -13.68 -7.95
CA THR A 90 11.20 -15.10 -8.26
C THR A 90 9.86 -15.67 -8.75
N ILE A 91 8.76 -15.32 -8.10
CA ILE A 91 7.39 -15.69 -8.54
C ILE A 91 7.11 -15.15 -9.93
N LEU A 92 7.37 -13.86 -10.16
CA LEU A 92 7.05 -13.20 -11.42
C LEU A 92 7.95 -13.61 -12.58
N HIS A 93 9.13 -14.17 -12.29
CA HIS A 93 10.01 -14.75 -13.30
C HIS A 93 9.45 -16.07 -13.84
N SER A 94 8.88 -16.92 -12.98
CA SER A 94 8.24 -18.17 -13.41
C SER A 94 6.82 -17.96 -13.91
N GLU A 95 6.05 -17.11 -13.25
CA GLU A 95 4.62 -16.88 -13.52
C GLU A 95 4.29 -15.38 -13.54
N PRO A 96 4.52 -14.68 -14.67
CA PRO A 96 4.29 -13.23 -14.78
C PRO A 96 2.84 -12.77 -14.57
N SER A 97 1.87 -13.69 -14.62
CA SER A 97 0.43 -13.42 -14.44
C SER A 97 -0.01 -13.35 -12.98
N VAL A 98 0.86 -13.68 -12.01
CA VAL A 98 0.52 -13.64 -10.58
C VAL A 98 0.41 -12.19 -10.13
N SER A 99 -0.82 -11.66 -10.24
CA SER A 99 -1.12 -10.25 -10.01
C SER A 99 -0.84 -9.80 -8.57
N ASP A 100 -1.08 -10.66 -7.58
CA ASP A 100 -0.86 -10.32 -6.17
C ASP A 100 0.64 -10.18 -5.85
N ALA A 101 1.49 -11.05 -6.41
CA ALA A 101 2.94 -10.92 -6.31
C ALA A 101 3.42 -9.61 -6.95
N ARG A 102 2.86 -9.22 -8.11
CA ARG A 102 3.19 -7.96 -8.78
C ARG A 102 2.77 -6.73 -7.95
N PHE A 103 1.57 -6.78 -7.38
CA PHE A 103 1.10 -5.72 -6.49
C PHE A 103 2.00 -5.60 -5.25
N ASN A 104 2.33 -6.72 -4.62
CA ASN A 104 3.19 -6.76 -3.44
C ASN A 104 4.62 -6.27 -3.75
N LEU A 105 5.16 -6.60 -4.93
CA LEU A 105 6.44 -6.07 -5.40
C LEU A 105 6.40 -4.55 -5.57
N GLY A 106 5.34 -4.01 -6.18
CA GLY A 106 5.15 -2.56 -6.31
C GLY A 106 5.14 -1.84 -4.97
N LEU A 107 4.42 -2.37 -3.97
CA LEU A 107 4.44 -1.85 -2.60
C LEU A 107 5.83 -1.93 -1.97
N THR A 108 6.53 -3.05 -2.18
CA THR A 108 7.88 -3.27 -1.65
C THR A 108 8.86 -2.25 -2.22
N TYR A 109 8.77 -1.92 -3.51
CA TYR A 109 9.59 -0.86 -4.12
C TYR A 109 9.30 0.53 -3.54
N LEU A 110 8.06 0.86 -3.21
CA LEU A 110 7.75 2.11 -2.49
C LEU A 110 8.45 2.13 -1.11
N ARG A 111 8.50 1.00 -0.40
CA ARG A 111 9.22 0.88 0.88
C ARG A 111 10.73 0.98 0.72
N LEU A 112 11.29 0.46 -0.37
CA LEU A 112 12.70 0.57 -0.75
C LEU A 112 13.08 1.95 -1.30
N ARG A 113 12.15 2.91 -1.40
CA ARG A 113 12.38 4.23 -2.00
C ARG A 113 12.82 4.13 -3.46
N ARG A 114 12.24 3.18 -4.20
CA ARG A 114 12.40 2.96 -5.65
C ARG A 114 11.07 3.21 -6.38
N PRO A 115 10.54 4.44 -6.36
CA PRO A 115 9.19 4.71 -6.85
C PRO A 115 9.02 4.51 -8.37
N GLU A 116 10.06 4.67 -9.19
CA GLU A 116 10.01 4.38 -10.63
C GLU A 116 9.73 2.90 -10.90
N ASP A 117 10.38 2.01 -10.14
CA ASP A 117 10.15 0.57 -10.22
C ASP A 117 8.73 0.22 -9.76
N ALA A 118 8.24 0.85 -8.69
CA ALA A 118 6.87 0.67 -8.23
C ALA A 118 5.85 1.09 -9.31
N VAL A 119 6.04 2.24 -9.95
CA VAL A 119 5.16 2.74 -11.02
C VAL A 119 5.13 1.77 -12.20
N ARG A 120 6.28 1.19 -12.56
CA ARG A 120 6.38 0.17 -13.61
C ARG A 120 5.57 -1.08 -13.25
N GLU A 121 5.71 -1.61 -12.04
CA GLU A 121 4.98 -2.82 -11.62
C GLU A 121 3.47 -2.59 -11.52
N PHE A 122 3.03 -1.45 -10.97
CA PHE A 122 1.59 -1.12 -10.94
C PHE A 122 1.03 -0.88 -12.34
N THR A 123 1.80 -0.29 -13.25
CA THR A 123 1.37 -0.12 -14.65
C THR A 123 1.15 -1.48 -15.32
N ASN A 124 2.09 -2.40 -15.16
CA ASN A 124 1.96 -3.76 -15.69
C ASN A 124 0.78 -4.52 -15.05
N LEU A 125 0.53 -4.32 -13.76
CA LEU A 125 -0.61 -4.91 -13.06
C LEU A 125 -1.94 -4.36 -13.60
N LEU A 126 -2.05 -3.06 -13.81
CA LEU A 126 -3.28 -2.39 -14.26
C LEU A 126 -3.68 -2.74 -15.70
N VAL A 127 -2.75 -3.25 -16.52
CA VAL A 127 -3.10 -3.87 -17.82
C VAL A 127 -3.96 -5.12 -17.61
N GLN A 128 -3.68 -5.91 -16.56
CA GLN A 128 -4.42 -7.14 -16.25
C GLN A 128 -5.66 -6.88 -15.38
N GLN A 129 -5.58 -5.90 -14.47
CA GLN A 129 -6.64 -5.55 -13.53
C GLN A 129 -6.99 -4.05 -13.61
N PRO A 130 -7.63 -3.57 -14.70
CA PRO A 130 -7.89 -2.14 -14.92
C PRO A 130 -8.98 -1.54 -14.01
N TRP A 131 -9.56 -2.34 -13.12
CA TRP A 131 -10.54 -1.93 -12.11
C TRP A 131 -9.98 -1.96 -10.68
N LEU A 132 -8.69 -2.23 -10.50
CA LEU A 132 -8.08 -2.27 -9.17
C LEU A 132 -7.78 -0.85 -8.66
N ALA A 133 -8.75 -0.25 -7.97
CA ALA A 133 -8.65 1.11 -7.41
C ALA A 133 -7.39 1.33 -6.57
N GLU A 134 -7.02 0.34 -5.76
CA GLU A 134 -5.84 0.41 -4.90
C GLU A 134 -4.53 0.48 -5.70
N ALA A 135 -4.42 -0.23 -6.82
CA ALA A 135 -3.23 -0.17 -7.66
C ALA A 135 -3.08 1.21 -8.33
N PHE A 136 -4.19 1.84 -8.73
CA PHE A 136 -4.16 3.24 -9.16
C PHE A 136 -3.69 4.15 -8.03
N TYR A 137 -4.22 4.00 -6.82
CA TYR A 137 -3.78 4.82 -5.69
C TYR A 137 -2.27 4.67 -5.39
N GLN A 138 -1.76 3.43 -5.38
CA GLN A 138 -0.34 3.19 -5.09
C GLN A 138 0.57 3.63 -6.24
N ARG A 139 0.14 3.50 -7.49
CA ARG A 139 0.85 4.09 -8.63
C ARG A 139 0.87 5.61 -8.55
N GLY A 140 -0.24 6.22 -8.13
CA GLY A 140 -0.35 7.65 -7.86
C GLY A 140 0.63 8.11 -6.78
N ASN A 141 0.78 7.34 -5.69
CA ASN A 141 1.81 7.60 -4.67
C ASN A 141 3.23 7.54 -5.26
N GLY A 142 3.52 6.55 -6.11
CA GLY A 142 4.81 6.45 -6.79
C GLY A 142 5.07 7.62 -7.75
N ASN A 143 4.06 8.02 -8.52
CA ASN A 143 4.14 9.18 -9.42
C ASN A 143 4.35 10.50 -8.66
N ASP A 144 3.72 10.66 -7.49
CA ASP A 144 3.93 11.80 -6.59
C ASP A 144 5.37 11.81 -6.05
N ASP A 145 5.88 10.67 -5.58
CA ASP A 145 7.24 10.53 -5.04
C ASP A 145 8.34 10.86 -6.09
N ILE A 146 8.08 10.68 -7.39
CA ILE A 146 8.99 11.06 -8.51
C ILE A 146 8.71 12.45 -9.10
N GLY A 147 7.68 13.16 -8.61
CA GLY A 147 7.32 14.50 -9.10
C GLY A 147 6.47 14.53 -10.38
N ASN A 148 5.92 13.40 -10.82
CA ASN A 148 4.99 13.31 -11.96
C ASN A 148 3.56 13.69 -11.53
N ILE A 149 3.37 14.96 -11.16
CA ILE A 149 2.16 15.49 -10.52
C ILE A 149 0.87 15.18 -11.30
N GLU A 150 0.84 15.44 -12.60
CA GLU A 150 -0.35 15.22 -13.43
C GLU A 150 -0.76 13.74 -13.46
N GLN A 151 0.22 12.83 -13.49
CA GLN A 151 -0.04 11.39 -13.54
C GLN A 151 -0.51 10.88 -12.19
N ALA A 152 0.03 11.42 -11.09
CA ALA A 152 -0.48 11.16 -9.75
C ALA A 152 -1.93 11.65 -9.59
N LEU A 153 -2.26 12.86 -10.07
CA LEU A 153 -3.63 13.37 -10.05
C LEU A 153 -4.59 12.50 -10.87
N ALA A 154 -4.19 12.05 -12.06
CA ALA A 154 -4.96 11.14 -12.90
C ALA A 154 -5.20 9.80 -12.20
N ASP A 155 -4.15 9.21 -11.61
CA ASP A 155 -4.23 7.95 -10.88
C ASP A 155 -5.14 8.04 -9.64
N TYR A 156 -5.00 9.08 -8.82
CA TYR A 156 -5.90 9.28 -7.69
C TYR A 156 -7.35 9.50 -8.14
N THR A 157 -7.57 10.24 -9.22
CA THR A 157 -8.91 10.44 -9.79
C THR A 157 -9.51 9.10 -10.19
N ARG A 158 -8.74 8.25 -10.87
CA ARG A 158 -9.21 6.93 -11.30
C ARG A 158 -9.51 6.00 -10.12
N ALA A 159 -8.68 6.04 -9.07
CA ALA A 159 -8.95 5.30 -7.84
C ALA A 159 -10.28 5.72 -7.19
N ILE A 160 -10.59 7.03 -7.16
CA ILE A 160 -11.85 7.57 -6.63
C ILE A 160 -13.05 7.19 -7.50
N GLU A 161 -12.92 7.20 -8.83
CA GLU A 161 -13.99 6.76 -9.73
C GLU A 161 -14.36 5.29 -9.53
N LEU A 162 -13.35 4.43 -9.37
CA LEU A 162 -13.53 3.00 -9.15
C LEU A 162 -14.04 2.69 -7.73
N ALA A 163 -13.60 3.48 -6.74
CA ALA A 163 -14.02 3.36 -5.35
C ALA A 163 -14.32 4.77 -4.77
N PRO A 164 -15.57 5.26 -4.89
CA PRO A 164 -15.96 6.60 -4.41
C PRO A 164 -15.82 6.83 -2.91
N THR A 165 -15.52 5.78 -2.13
CA THR A 165 -15.26 5.83 -0.69
C THR A 165 -13.76 5.72 -0.36
N TYR A 166 -12.87 5.75 -1.36
CA TYR A 166 -11.44 5.58 -1.17
C TYR A 166 -10.78 6.87 -0.65
N VAL A 167 -10.98 7.13 0.64
CA VAL A 167 -10.64 8.39 1.30
C VAL A 167 -9.16 8.75 1.18
N HIS A 168 -8.25 7.77 1.21
CA HIS A 168 -6.82 8.01 1.06
C HIS A 168 -6.46 8.65 -0.29
N ALA A 169 -7.10 8.26 -1.38
CA ALA A 169 -6.89 8.88 -2.69
C ALA A 169 -7.47 10.29 -2.74
N MET A 170 -8.65 10.52 -2.16
CA MET A 170 -9.22 11.88 -2.05
C MET A 170 -8.32 12.82 -1.28
N TYR A 171 -7.79 12.36 -0.15
CA TYR A 171 -6.90 13.15 0.69
C TYR A 171 -5.60 13.50 -0.04
N ASN A 172 -4.91 12.50 -0.61
CA ASN A 172 -3.65 12.74 -1.33
C ASN A 172 -3.86 13.62 -2.57
N ARG A 173 -4.96 13.44 -3.31
CA ARG A 173 -5.34 14.32 -4.42
C ARG A 173 -5.55 15.76 -3.96
N GLY A 174 -6.25 15.97 -2.85
CA GLY A 174 -6.46 17.30 -2.28
C GLY A 174 -5.15 18.00 -1.88
N ILE A 175 -4.22 17.26 -1.26
CA ILE A 175 -2.88 17.77 -0.92
C ILE A 175 -2.12 18.18 -2.18
N LEU A 176 -2.11 17.31 -3.20
CA LEU A 176 -1.37 17.55 -4.43
C LEU A 176 -1.93 18.75 -5.22
N LEU A 177 -3.26 18.90 -5.26
CA LEU A 177 -3.93 20.07 -5.83
C LEU A 177 -3.56 21.36 -5.08
N ALA A 178 -3.49 21.32 -3.75
CA ALA A 178 -3.12 22.47 -2.94
C ALA A 178 -1.66 22.89 -3.17
N GLN A 179 -0.75 21.91 -3.30
CA GLN A 179 0.66 22.17 -3.64
C GLN A 179 0.80 22.79 -5.04
N GLY A 180 -0.05 22.40 -5.99
CA GLY A 180 -0.12 22.99 -7.33
C GLY A 180 -0.88 24.32 -7.42
N GLY A 181 -1.24 24.95 -6.29
CA GLY A 181 -1.97 26.24 -6.27
C GLY A 181 -3.46 26.16 -6.63
N ARG A 182 -4.00 24.95 -6.85
CA ARG A 182 -5.41 24.70 -7.21
C ARG A 182 -6.28 24.59 -5.95
N HIS A 183 -6.21 25.62 -5.10
CA HIS A 183 -6.78 25.60 -3.75
C HIS A 183 -8.30 25.37 -3.73
N GLN A 184 -9.04 25.94 -4.67
CA GLN A 184 -10.50 25.78 -4.73
C GLN A 184 -10.91 24.32 -5.02
N GLU A 185 -10.17 23.65 -5.89
CA GLU A 185 -10.40 22.23 -6.20
C GLU A 185 -10.01 21.34 -5.04
N ALA A 186 -8.91 21.67 -4.34
CA ALA A 186 -8.49 20.98 -3.12
C ALA A 186 -9.57 21.05 -2.03
N VAL A 187 -10.14 22.24 -1.77
CA VAL A 187 -11.26 22.41 -0.81
C VAL A 187 -12.44 21.54 -1.21
N SER A 188 -12.85 21.57 -2.48
CA SER A 188 -13.94 20.70 -2.96
C SER A 188 -13.65 19.21 -2.77
N GLN A 189 -12.39 18.77 -2.89
CA GLN A 189 -12.03 17.39 -2.58
C GLN A 189 -12.14 17.07 -1.09
N PHE A 190 -11.63 17.94 -0.22
CA PHE A 190 -11.73 17.73 1.21
C PHE A 190 -13.18 17.74 1.70
N ASP A 191 -14.06 18.54 1.09
CA ASP A 191 -15.50 18.52 1.39
C ASP A 191 -16.14 17.17 1.09
N LYS A 192 -15.67 16.44 0.06
CA LYS A 192 -16.12 15.06 -0.23
C LYS A 192 -15.63 14.04 0.79
N VAL A 193 -14.56 14.35 1.53
CA VAL A 193 -13.99 13.48 2.57
C VAL A 193 -14.73 13.63 3.91
N ILE A 194 -15.29 14.81 4.20
CA ILE A 194 -15.97 15.13 5.47
C ILE A 194 -17.11 14.15 5.85
N PRO A 195 -17.98 13.68 4.92
CA PRO A 195 -19.05 12.74 5.26
C PRO A 195 -18.54 11.38 5.77
N TYR A 196 -17.34 10.99 5.34
CA TYR A 196 -16.71 9.71 5.70
C TYR A 196 -15.97 9.76 7.04
N ARG A 197 -16.33 10.71 7.93
CA ARG A 197 -15.76 11.03 9.26
C ARG A 197 -15.68 9.84 10.24
N THR A 198 -15.04 8.77 9.83
CA THR A 198 -14.62 7.63 10.64
C THR A 198 -13.26 7.93 11.26
N GLY A 199 -12.87 7.15 12.27
CA GLY A 199 -11.59 7.32 12.99
C GLY A 199 -10.37 7.34 12.06
N ASP A 200 -10.45 6.72 10.88
CA ASP A 200 -9.40 6.68 9.87
C ASP A 200 -9.03 8.06 9.34
N ILE A 201 -10.01 8.95 9.19
CA ILE A 201 -9.78 10.32 8.70
C ILE A 201 -9.06 11.18 9.74
N LYS A 202 -9.44 11.04 11.01
CA LYS A 202 -8.79 11.76 12.10
C LYS A 202 -7.31 11.37 12.21
N LEU A 203 -7.01 10.07 12.09
CA LEU A 203 -5.64 9.56 12.08
C LEU A 203 -4.83 10.14 10.90
N LEU A 204 -5.41 10.22 9.69
CA LEU A 204 -4.74 10.80 8.52
C LEU A 204 -4.41 12.29 8.70
N PHE A 205 -5.34 13.06 9.25
CA PHE A 205 -5.13 14.49 9.53
C PHE A 205 -4.09 14.71 10.65
N GLU A 206 -4.12 13.92 11.72
CA GLU A 206 -3.15 13.97 12.82
C GLU A 206 -1.73 13.59 12.38
N GLN A 207 -1.57 12.53 11.58
CA GLN A 207 -0.28 12.07 11.06
C GLN A 207 0.42 13.07 10.13
N ARG A 208 -0.33 14.01 9.53
CA ARG A 208 0.18 15.03 8.61
C ARG A 208 0.11 16.46 9.18
N GLY A 209 -0.13 16.60 10.49
CA GLY A 209 -0.05 17.88 11.21
C GLY A 209 -1.29 18.79 11.08
N PHE A 210 -2.39 18.30 10.51
CA PHE A 210 -3.64 19.04 10.41
C PHE A 210 -4.49 18.74 11.65
N VAL A 211 -4.19 19.40 12.78
CA VAL A 211 -5.05 19.32 13.98
C VAL A 211 -6.33 20.09 13.69
N GLY A 212 -7.31 19.42 13.09
CA GLY A 212 -8.64 19.97 12.88
C GLY A 212 -9.32 20.17 14.22
N ARG A 213 -9.53 21.43 14.61
CA ARG A 213 -10.43 21.83 15.71
C ARG A 213 -11.76 21.12 15.52
N THR A 214 -11.98 20.05 16.27
CA THR A 214 -13.29 19.43 16.40
C THR A 214 -14.17 20.39 17.19
N GLY A 215 -15.21 20.92 16.55
CA GLY A 215 -16.31 21.58 17.25
C GLY A 215 -16.50 23.03 16.88
N THR A 216 -17.17 23.29 15.77
CA THR A 216 -18.54 23.82 15.73
C THR A 216 -18.85 24.22 14.30
N ALA A 217 -19.98 23.76 13.79
CA ALA A 217 -20.55 24.32 12.58
C ALA A 217 -20.78 25.82 12.81
N ARG A 218 -20.09 26.67 12.06
CA ARG A 218 -20.56 28.03 11.79
C ARG A 218 -20.75 28.15 10.28
N ARG A 219 -22.02 28.32 9.88
CA ARG A 219 -22.36 28.96 8.61
C ARG A 219 -21.68 30.32 8.60
N GLY A 220 -20.93 30.61 7.55
CA GLY A 220 -20.37 31.93 7.31
C GLY A 220 -18.99 31.88 6.69
N ASN A 221 -18.86 32.44 5.49
CA ASN A 221 -17.63 32.66 4.75
C ASN A 221 -16.51 33.22 5.63
N GLN A 222 -15.43 32.45 5.80
CA GLN A 222 -14.01 32.86 5.78
C GLN A 222 -13.18 31.75 6.45
N PHE A 223 -12.35 31.06 5.66
CA PHE A 223 -11.20 30.34 6.22
C PHE A 223 -9.92 31.10 5.85
N LEU A 224 -9.22 31.53 6.89
CA LEU A 224 -7.93 32.20 6.84
C LEU A 224 -6.86 31.17 6.48
N TYR A 225 -6.28 31.30 5.28
CA TYR A 225 -4.93 30.83 5.00
C TYR A 225 -3.97 31.94 5.43
N THR A 226 -3.34 31.82 6.59
CA THR A 226 -2.11 32.58 6.84
C THR A 226 -0.95 31.75 6.32
N GLY A 227 -0.54 32.05 5.09
CA GLY A 227 0.76 31.63 4.58
C GLY A 227 1.86 32.31 5.40
N ASN A 228 2.84 31.54 5.83
CA ASN A 228 4.08 32.12 6.35
C ASN A 228 4.92 32.55 5.15
N GLY A 229 4.81 33.84 4.82
CA GLY A 229 5.85 34.55 4.09
C GLY A 229 6.68 35.36 5.08
N SER A 230 7.96 35.01 5.19
CA SER A 230 9.16 35.85 5.41
C SER A 230 10.28 34.96 5.94
#